data_AF-A0AAN0LBL0-F1
#
_entry.id   AF-A0AAN0LBL0-F1
#
_cell.length_a   1.000
_cell.length_b   1.000
_cell.length_c   1.000
_cell.angle_alpha   90.00
_cell.angle_beta   90.00
_cell.angle_gamma   90.00
#
_symmetry.space_group_name_H-M   'P 1'
#
loop_
_entity.id
_entity.type
_entity.pdbx_description
1 polymer ?
#
loop_
_entity_poly.entity_id
_entity_poly.type
_entity_poly.pdbx_seq_one_letter_code
_entity_poly.pdbx_strand_id
1 'polypeptide(L)'
;MSSIAETSVPVVPRRLPAASSWTLTIAVAVALAALLPLGFVLWATVATGWETAFQLIFRQRVGDLMINTVLLVVFTIPVCAMLAVSLAWLTERSDLPGARLWSWLAVAPLAVPAFVHSYAWIGLWPGLHGLSGGVAISVVAYFPFLYLPVSAAFRLLDPALEDQAASLGLAPFAVFRRVVLPQLRLALCGGALLIGLHLLAEYGLYAMIRFDTFTTAILDQFQSTYNGVAAHMLALVLVLCCFVLLGLEAGLRGSRRYARLGPGVARRPKITKLGRWKYFCLLLPLVVAAFSLGIPALTLGRWLIAGGAGIWRMDEIGLALWQTLVICLIGGIATTAAAVPIAWLSVRRPTRASRFLEGCYYLASSMPGVVVALALVTVTVRVMLPLYQTVATIVLAYVVMFLPRALVSLRASIAQVPVELEQAAASLGRSPGNALWATTVRLAAPGAAAGVALASLGIMNELTATQMLAPNGTRTLAMAFWALTGEIDYAGAAPYALLMVVFSMPLTWLLYSQSKKIAGR
;
A
#
# COMPACT_ATOMS: atom_id res chain seq x y z
N MET A 1 -47.96 -38.12 -22.09
CA MET A 1 -46.64 -38.76 -22.28
C MET A 1 -45.58 -37.94 -21.54
N SER A 2 -44.95 -38.60 -20.57
CA SER A 2 -43.76 -38.24 -19.77
C SER A 2 -43.55 -36.80 -19.28
N SER A 3 -44.03 -36.58 -18.05
CA SER A 3 -43.44 -35.70 -17.04
C SER A 3 -41.94 -36.00 -16.89
N ILE A 4 -41.08 -35.01 -17.16
CA ILE A 4 -39.69 -35.00 -16.67
C ILE A 4 -39.73 -34.20 -15.38
N ALA A 5 -39.80 -34.92 -14.26
CA ALA A 5 -39.57 -34.36 -12.95
C ALA A 5 -38.12 -33.84 -12.90
N GLU A 6 -37.96 -32.51 -12.83
CA GLU A 6 -36.71 -31.90 -12.41
C GLU A 6 -36.39 -32.42 -11.00
N THR A 7 -35.48 -33.39 -10.92
CA THR A 7 -34.82 -33.75 -9.67
C THR A 7 -33.88 -32.61 -9.30
N SER A 8 -34.44 -31.53 -8.75
CA SER A 8 -33.68 -30.54 -8.01
C SER A 8 -33.11 -31.25 -6.79
N VAL A 9 -31.90 -31.78 -6.91
CA VAL A 9 -31.13 -32.30 -5.77
C VAL A 9 -31.06 -31.15 -4.77
N PRO A 10 -31.65 -31.27 -3.57
CA PRO A 10 -31.51 -30.23 -2.57
C PRO A 10 -30.01 -30.15 -2.24
N VAL A 11 -29.38 -29.02 -2.59
CA VAL A 11 -28.04 -28.70 -2.11
C VAL A 11 -28.18 -28.47 -0.61
N VAL A 12 -28.12 -29.55 0.16
CA VAL A 12 -27.99 -29.48 1.61
C VAL A 12 -26.71 -28.68 1.86
N PRO A 13 -26.74 -27.54 2.58
CA PRO A 13 -25.53 -26.90 3.03
C PRO A 13 -24.88 -27.83 4.05
N ARG A 14 -24.07 -28.79 3.58
CA ARG A 14 -23.28 -29.67 4.43
C ARG A 14 -22.36 -28.76 5.22
N ARG A 15 -22.61 -28.70 6.53
CA ARG A 15 -21.80 -27.97 7.51
C ARG A 15 -20.35 -28.34 7.25
N LEU A 16 -19.55 -27.39 6.78
CA LEU A 16 -18.10 -27.52 6.79
C LEU A 16 -17.70 -27.97 8.21
N PRO A 17 -16.82 -28.97 8.38
CA PRO A 17 -16.37 -29.44 9.70
C PRO A 17 -16.01 -28.23 10.57
N ALA A 18 -16.19 -28.24 11.89
CA ALA A 18 -15.87 -27.07 12.74
C ALA A 18 -14.49 -26.51 12.40
N ALA A 19 -14.30 -25.18 12.46
CA ALA A 19 -12.97 -24.62 12.28
C ALA A 19 -12.13 -25.30 13.33
N SER A 20 -11.02 -25.91 12.94
CA SER A 20 -10.09 -26.41 13.93
C SER A 20 -9.76 -25.18 14.79
N SER A 21 -10.10 -25.26 16.08
CA SER A 21 -10.05 -24.15 17.04
C SER A 21 -8.76 -23.31 16.90
N TRP A 22 -7.67 -23.99 16.53
CA TRP A 22 -6.35 -23.42 16.26
C TRP A 22 -6.28 -22.32 15.19
N THR A 23 -7.03 -22.39 14.08
CA THR A 23 -6.94 -21.35 13.02
C THR A 23 -7.49 -20.01 13.50
N LEU A 24 -8.61 -20.07 14.23
CA LEU A 24 -9.21 -18.91 14.85
C LEU A 24 -8.33 -18.36 15.98
N THR A 25 -7.75 -19.21 16.83
CA THR A 25 -6.88 -18.74 17.92
C THR A 25 -5.63 -18.05 17.38
N ILE A 26 -5.00 -18.56 16.33
CA ILE A 26 -3.85 -17.87 15.70
C ILE A 26 -4.29 -16.53 15.10
N ALA A 27 -5.43 -16.48 14.39
CA ALA A 27 -5.94 -15.21 13.86
C ALA A 27 -6.26 -14.20 14.98
N VAL A 28 -6.82 -14.64 16.11
CA VAL A 28 -7.04 -13.78 17.26
C VAL A 28 -5.72 -13.29 17.86
N ALA A 29 -4.72 -14.17 18.01
CA ALA A 29 -3.41 -13.80 18.54
C ALA A 29 -2.70 -12.76 17.66
N VAL A 30 -2.74 -12.95 16.33
CA VAL A 30 -2.21 -11.97 15.37
C VAL A 30 -2.99 -10.65 15.42
N ALA A 31 -4.32 -10.68 15.64
CA ALA A 31 -5.12 -9.47 15.83
C ALA A 31 -4.70 -8.67 17.05
N LEU A 32 -4.52 -9.35 18.18
CA LEU A 32 -4.10 -8.73 19.42
C LEU A 32 -2.69 -8.15 19.28
N ALA A 33 -1.77 -8.87 18.64
CA ALA A 33 -0.43 -8.36 18.34
C ALA A 33 -0.47 -7.15 17.40
N ALA A 34 -1.33 -7.14 16.38
CA ALA A 34 -1.48 -6.02 15.46
C ALA A 34 -2.10 -4.78 16.13
N LEU A 35 -3.01 -4.96 17.09
CA LEU A 35 -3.63 -3.87 17.84
C LEU A 35 -2.79 -3.39 19.03
N LEU A 36 -1.70 -4.07 19.36
CA LEU A 36 -0.82 -3.70 20.48
C LEU A 36 -0.33 -2.25 20.38
N PRO A 37 0.14 -1.75 19.23
CA PRO A 37 0.54 -0.35 19.11
C PRO A 37 -0.56 0.66 19.41
N LEU A 38 -1.79 0.38 18.94
CA LEU A 38 -2.95 1.22 19.21
C LEU A 38 -3.29 1.22 20.71
N GLY A 39 -3.36 0.03 21.31
CA GLY A 39 -3.63 -0.13 22.74
C GLY A 39 -2.58 0.60 23.59
N PHE A 40 -1.32 0.55 23.18
CA PHE A 40 -0.24 1.23 23.87
C PHE A 40 -0.36 2.76 23.81
N VAL A 41 -0.67 3.34 22.64
CA VAL A 41 -0.85 4.81 22.52
C VAL A 41 -2.02 5.29 23.38
N LEU A 42 -3.13 4.54 23.42
CA LEU A 42 -4.26 4.84 24.30
C LEU A 42 -3.87 4.75 25.78
N TRP A 43 -3.18 3.67 26.16
CA TRP A 43 -2.68 3.50 27.52
C TRP A 43 -1.72 4.62 27.93
N ALA A 44 -0.76 4.98 27.08
CA ALA A 44 0.20 6.06 27.34
C ALA A 44 -0.51 7.41 27.54
N THR A 45 -1.59 7.67 26.80
CA THR A 45 -2.42 8.86 26.97
C THR A 45 -3.11 8.89 28.33
N VAL A 46 -3.71 7.77 28.74
CA VAL A 46 -4.34 7.66 30.07
C VAL A 46 -3.30 7.80 31.18
N ALA A 47 -2.15 7.15 31.03
CA ALA A 47 -1.06 7.18 32.01
C ALA A 47 -0.41 8.57 32.17
N THR A 48 -0.45 9.40 31.12
CA THR A 48 0.09 10.78 31.14
C THR A 48 -0.78 11.72 31.99
N GLY A 49 -2.05 11.38 32.22
CA GLY A 49 -3.02 12.23 32.89
C GLY A 49 -3.72 13.19 31.94
N TRP A 50 -5.02 13.42 32.20
CA TRP A 50 -5.89 14.17 31.29
C TRP A 50 -5.47 15.63 31.09
N GLU A 51 -5.03 16.30 32.16
CA GLU A 51 -4.61 17.70 32.11
C GLU A 51 -3.38 17.89 31.19
N THR A 52 -2.33 17.11 31.42
CA THR A 52 -1.11 17.14 30.59
C THR A 52 -1.39 16.73 29.15
N ALA A 53 -2.21 15.68 28.94
CA ALA A 53 -2.60 15.25 27.60
C ALA A 53 -3.35 16.37 26.86
N PHE A 54 -4.29 17.05 27.52
CA PHE A 54 -5.02 18.17 26.96
C PHE A 54 -4.09 19.32 26.55
N GLN A 55 -3.18 19.73 27.44
CA GLN A 55 -2.22 20.80 27.16
C GLN A 55 -1.30 20.47 25.97
N LEU A 56 -0.85 19.22 25.86
CA LEU A 56 0.02 18.78 24.77
C LEU A 56 -0.70 18.60 23.43
N ILE A 57 -1.98 18.20 23.46
CA ILE A 57 -2.80 18.00 22.25
C ILE A 57 -3.32 19.34 21.71
N PHE A 58 -3.73 20.27 22.57
CA PHE A 58 -4.36 21.54 22.16
C PHE A 58 -3.39 22.72 22.06
N ARG A 59 -2.08 22.48 21.98
CA ARG A 59 -1.07 23.53 21.74
C ARG A 59 -1.08 24.01 20.29
N GLN A 60 -0.65 25.26 20.09
CA GLN A 60 -0.58 25.91 18.77
C GLN A 60 0.13 25.04 17.71
N ARG A 61 1.27 24.45 18.06
CA ARG A 61 2.05 23.57 17.16
C ARG A 61 1.21 22.41 16.59
N VAL A 62 0.29 21.82 17.36
CA VAL A 62 -0.58 20.74 16.87
C VAL A 62 -1.59 21.28 15.87
N GLY A 63 -2.11 22.49 16.10
CA GLY A 63 -2.94 23.21 15.14
C GLY A 63 -2.22 23.44 13.81
N ASP A 64 -0.98 23.92 13.85
CA ASP A 64 -0.18 24.16 12.64
C ASP A 64 0.08 22.86 11.86
N LEU A 65 0.43 21.78 12.57
CA LEU A 65 0.63 20.44 11.97
C LEU A 65 -0.67 19.88 11.37
N MET A 66 -1.81 20.12 12.02
CA MET A 66 -3.12 19.75 11.51
C MET A 66 -3.42 20.49 10.21
N ILE A 67 -3.22 21.81 10.17
CA ILE A 67 -3.42 22.63 8.97
C ILE A 67 -2.53 22.11 7.84
N ASN A 68 -1.22 21.94 8.08
CA ASN A 68 -0.28 21.42 7.08
C ASN A 68 -0.71 20.07 6.52
N THR A 69 -1.07 19.13 7.40
CA THR A 69 -1.47 17.77 7.01
C THR A 69 -2.78 17.77 6.23
N VAL A 70 -3.77 18.56 6.65
CA VAL A 70 -5.06 18.69 5.96
C VAL A 70 -4.86 19.33 4.58
N LEU A 71 -4.13 20.44 4.48
CA LEU A 71 -3.86 21.10 3.21
C LEU A 71 -3.13 20.17 2.24
N LEU A 72 -2.12 19.44 2.73
CA LEU A 72 -1.39 18.45 1.95
C LEU A 72 -2.33 17.39 1.36
N VAL A 73 -3.23 16.81 2.16
CA VAL A 73 -4.21 15.81 1.70
C VAL A 73 -5.21 16.41 0.70
N VAL A 74 -5.77 17.58 1.03
CA VAL A 74 -6.81 18.25 0.23
C VAL A 74 -6.28 18.70 -1.13
N PHE A 75 -5.02 19.10 -1.24
CA PHE A 75 -4.44 19.47 -2.54
C PHE A 75 -3.91 18.26 -3.32
N THR A 76 -3.29 17.28 -2.64
CA THR A 76 -2.66 16.15 -3.33
C THR A 76 -3.68 15.18 -3.94
N ILE A 77 -4.71 14.78 -3.17
CA ILE A 77 -5.66 13.74 -3.62
C ILE A 77 -6.42 14.14 -4.89
N PRO A 78 -7.01 15.36 -5.01
CA PRO A 78 -7.72 15.74 -6.22
C PRO A 78 -6.83 15.80 -7.46
N VAL A 79 -5.58 16.25 -7.32
CA VAL A 79 -4.62 16.29 -8.42
C VAL A 79 -4.25 14.86 -8.85
N CYS A 80 -3.98 13.96 -7.89
CA CYS A 80 -3.78 12.54 -8.18
C CYS A 80 -5.00 11.91 -8.86
N ALA A 81 -6.21 12.21 -8.40
CA ALA A 81 -7.45 11.70 -8.98
C ALA A 81 -7.65 12.15 -10.42
N MET A 82 -7.47 13.44 -10.69
CA MET A 82 -7.54 14.01 -12.04
C MET A 82 -6.49 13.38 -12.96
N LEU A 83 -5.26 13.26 -12.48
CA LEU A 83 -4.14 12.70 -13.25
C LEU A 83 -4.37 11.22 -13.58
N ALA A 84 -4.71 10.41 -12.58
CA ALA A 84 -4.95 8.98 -12.73
C ALA A 84 -6.14 8.68 -13.63
N VAL A 85 -7.26 9.40 -13.49
CA VAL A 85 -8.44 9.24 -14.36
C VAL A 85 -8.09 9.59 -15.80
N SER A 86 -7.36 10.69 -16.01
CA SER A 86 -6.96 11.13 -17.35
C SER A 86 -6.01 10.12 -18.00
N LEU A 87 -4.98 9.67 -17.29
CA LEU A 87 -4.03 8.68 -17.78
C LEU A 87 -4.72 7.33 -18.05
N ALA A 88 -5.57 6.86 -17.13
CA ALA A 88 -6.28 5.60 -17.28
C ALA A 88 -7.28 5.63 -18.44
N TRP A 89 -7.97 6.75 -18.63
CA TRP A 89 -8.84 6.93 -19.79
C TRP A 89 -8.04 6.91 -21.10
N LEU A 90 -6.91 7.61 -21.15
CA LEU A 90 -6.03 7.60 -22.33
C LEU A 90 -5.47 6.20 -22.62
N THR A 91 -5.01 5.45 -21.62
CA THR A 91 -4.38 4.14 -21.84
C THR A 91 -5.38 3.00 -22.06
N GLU A 92 -6.62 3.10 -21.58
CA GLU A 92 -7.62 2.01 -21.66
C GLU A 92 -8.78 2.28 -22.62
N ARG A 93 -9.16 3.55 -22.87
CA ARG A 93 -10.36 3.92 -23.66
C ARG A 93 -10.05 4.66 -24.96
N SER A 94 -8.78 4.93 -25.27
CA SER A 94 -8.36 5.66 -26.48
C SER A 94 -7.38 4.87 -27.36
N ASP A 95 -7.15 5.33 -28.59
CA ASP A 95 -6.17 4.78 -29.54
C ASP A 95 -4.75 5.35 -29.34
N LEU A 96 -4.40 5.78 -28.12
CA LEU A 96 -3.09 6.33 -27.78
C LEU A 96 -1.95 5.38 -28.21
N PRO A 97 -0.98 5.83 -29.03
CA PRO A 97 0.11 4.98 -29.47
C PRO A 97 1.00 4.62 -28.28
N GLY A 98 1.37 3.34 -28.19
CA GLY A 98 2.18 2.85 -27.08
C GLY A 98 1.45 2.77 -25.74
N ALA A 99 0.11 2.72 -25.70
CA ALA A 99 -0.69 2.67 -24.47
C ALA A 99 -0.20 1.65 -23.42
N ARG A 100 0.35 0.51 -23.85
CA ARG A 100 0.94 -0.49 -22.94
C ARG A 100 2.20 0.03 -22.22
N LEU A 101 3.09 0.71 -22.96
CA LEU A 101 4.29 1.33 -22.40
C LEU A 101 3.90 2.44 -21.41
N TRP A 102 3.00 3.34 -21.81
CA TRP A 102 2.53 4.42 -20.93
C TRP A 102 1.82 3.90 -19.68
N SER A 103 1.05 2.82 -19.82
CA SER A 103 0.40 2.17 -18.69
C SER A 103 1.40 1.56 -17.71
N TRP A 104 2.53 1.03 -18.20
CA TRP A 104 3.62 0.57 -17.34
C TRP A 104 4.39 1.74 -16.71
N LEU A 105 4.74 2.77 -17.48
CA LEU A 105 5.41 3.98 -17.00
C LEU A 105 4.58 4.75 -15.96
N ALA A 106 3.26 4.63 -15.99
CA ALA A 106 2.37 5.19 -14.97
C ALA A 106 2.42 4.42 -13.64
N VAL A 107 2.92 3.18 -13.63
CA VAL A 107 3.01 2.31 -12.43
C VAL A 107 4.44 2.21 -11.90
N ALA A 108 5.43 2.30 -12.79
CA ALA A 108 6.85 2.24 -12.46
C ALA A 108 7.33 3.19 -11.35
N PRO A 109 6.74 4.39 -11.10
CA PRO A 109 7.16 5.25 -10.00
C PRO A 109 7.03 4.60 -8.62
N LEU A 110 6.18 3.58 -8.45
CA LEU A 110 6.09 2.80 -7.20
C LEU A 110 7.39 2.07 -6.84
N ALA A 111 8.30 1.87 -7.81
CA ALA A 111 9.61 1.31 -7.57
C ALA A 111 10.60 2.32 -6.96
N VAL A 112 10.31 3.62 -7.05
CA VAL A 112 11.15 4.69 -6.51
C VAL A 112 10.62 5.07 -5.13
N PRO A 113 11.39 4.89 -4.04
CA PRO A 113 10.97 5.31 -2.72
C PRO A 113 10.66 6.81 -2.67
N ALA A 114 9.68 7.22 -1.86
CA ALA A 114 9.24 8.62 -1.79
C ALA A 114 10.34 9.58 -1.34
N PHE A 115 11.21 9.15 -0.42
CA PHE A 115 12.38 9.91 -0.01
C PHE A 115 13.48 9.97 -1.10
N VAL A 116 13.54 8.99 -2.00
CA VAL A 116 14.41 9.06 -3.19
C VAL A 116 13.84 10.04 -4.21
N HIS A 117 12.50 10.12 -4.34
CA HIS A 117 11.86 11.18 -5.12
C HIS A 117 12.22 12.56 -4.58
N SER A 118 12.06 12.84 -3.28
CA SER A 118 12.45 14.15 -2.72
C SER A 118 13.93 14.45 -2.88
N TYR A 119 14.81 13.46 -2.68
CA TYR A 119 16.24 13.58 -2.96
C TYR A 119 16.51 14.03 -4.41
N ALA A 120 15.87 13.39 -5.37
CA ALA A 120 16.07 13.71 -6.78
C ALA A 120 15.55 15.11 -7.12
N TRP A 121 14.37 15.43 -6.63
CA TRP A 121 13.72 16.72 -6.87
C TRP A 121 14.47 17.89 -6.25
N ILE A 122 14.93 17.76 -5.00
CA ILE A 122 15.72 18.80 -4.32
C ILE A 122 17.11 18.91 -4.95
N GLY A 123 17.73 17.78 -5.32
CA GLY A 123 19.02 17.77 -6.00
C GLY A 123 19.00 18.52 -7.34
N LEU A 124 17.85 18.52 -8.03
CA LEU A 124 17.67 19.28 -9.27
C LEU A 124 17.17 20.72 -9.02
N TRP A 125 16.23 20.89 -8.10
CA TRP A 125 15.61 22.18 -7.76
C TRP A 125 15.60 22.39 -6.24
N PRO A 126 16.69 22.95 -5.67
CA PRO A 126 16.82 23.13 -4.22
C PRO A 126 15.74 24.02 -3.60
N GLY A 127 15.13 24.94 -4.36
CA GLY A 127 14.07 25.82 -3.85
C GLY A 127 12.71 25.13 -3.63
N LEU A 128 12.58 23.84 -3.96
CA LEU A 128 11.32 23.11 -3.85
C LEU A 128 11.08 22.64 -2.40
N HIS A 129 10.47 23.52 -1.60
CA HIS A 129 10.16 23.30 -0.19
C HIS A 129 8.70 23.60 0.16
N GLY A 130 8.31 23.27 1.39
CA GLY A 130 6.99 23.60 1.92
C GLY A 130 5.84 22.84 1.24
N LEU A 131 4.62 23.38 1.36
CA LEU A 131 3.41 22.71 0.88
C LEU A 131 3.41 22.45 -0.63
N SER A 132 3.87 23.40 -1.44
CA SER A 132 3.92 23.24 -2.90
C SER A 132 4.88 22.14 -3.33
N GLY A 133 6.06 22.05 -2.69
CA GLY A 133 7.01 20.96 -2.92
C GLY A 133 6.43 19.62 -2.48
N GLY A 134 5.79 19.59 -1.30
CA GLY A 134 5.11 18.41 -0.76
C GLY A 134 4.05 17.87 -1.69
N VAL A 135 3.14 18.73 -2.16
CA VAL A 135 2.09 18.34 -3.11
C VAL A 135 2.70 17.86 -4.44
N ALA A 136 3.64 18.61 -5.02
CA ALA A 136 4.21 18.25 -6.33
C ALA A 136 4.91 16.88 -6.32
N ILE A 137 5.77 16.64 -5.33
CA ILE A 137 6.52 15.38 -5.22
C ILE A 137 5.59 14.23 -4.82
N SER A 138 4.65 14.47 -3.90
CA SER A 138 3.68 13.45 -3.49
C SER A 138 2.73 13.04 -4.62
N VAL A 139 2.31 13.98 -5.47
CA VAL A 139 1.52 13.64 -6.67
C VAL A 139 2.31 12.66 -7.54
N VAL A 140 3.55 12.99 -7.83
CA VAL A 140 4.43 12.23 -8.71
C VAL A 140 4.75 10.84 -8.14
N ALA A 141 4.94 10.73 -6.82
CA ALA A 141 5.25 9.48 -6.14
C ALA A 141 4.02 8.57 -5.96
N TYR A 142 2.85 9.13 -5.63
CA TYR A 142 1.71 8.35 -5.13
C TYR A 142 0.51 8.25 -6.07
N PHE A 143 0.43 9.03 -7.17
CA PHE A 143 -0.64 8.85 -8.17
C PHE A 143 -0.80 7.40 -8.69
N PRO A 144 0.24 6.54 -8.77
CA PRO A 144 0.06 5.17 -9.26
C PRO A 144 -0.90 4.33 -8.42
N PHE A 145 -0.99 4.59 -7.11
CA PHE A 145 -1.92 3.90 -6.20
C PHE A 145 -3.38 4.13 -6.57
N LEU A 146 -3.69 5.23 -7.26
CA LEU A 146 -5.03 5.57 -7.72
C LEU A 146 -5.21 5.22 -9.21
N TYR A 147 -4.15 5.30 -10.02
CA TYR A 147 -4.14 4.84 -11.42
C TYR A 147 -4.46 3.35 -11.57
N LEU A 148 -3.88 2.48 -10.74
CA LEU A 148 -4.10 1.02 -10.81
C LEU A 148 -5.58 0.62 -10.66
N PRO A 149 -6.30 0.98 -9.58
CA PRO A 149 -7.71 0.61 -9.43
C PRO A 149 -8.60 1.31 -10.47
N VAL A 150 -8.29 2.54 -10.88
CA VAL A 150 -9.08 3.28 -11.87
C VAL A 150 -8.94 2.65 -13.27
N SER A 151 -7.72 2.30 -13.69
CA SER A 151 -7.48 1.60 -14.97
C SER A 151 -8.14 0.21 -14.99
N ALA A 152 -8.08 -0.52 -13.87
CA ALA A 152 -8.82 -1.77 -13.72
C ALA A 152 -10.34 -1.56 -13.83
N ALA A 153 -10.88 -0.52 -13.18
CA ALA A 153 -12.30 -0.19 -13.27
C ALA A 153 -12.73 0.13 -14.71
N PHE A 154 -11.98 0.97 -15.45
CA PHE A 154 -12.27 1.27 -16.85
C PHE A 154 -12.32 0.04 -17.76
N ARG A 155 -11.55 -1.01 -17.47
CA ARG A 155 -11.58 -2.28 -18.21
C ARG A 155 -12.83 -3.09 -17.92
N LEU A 156 -13.37 -2.99 -16.71
CA LEU A 156 -14.52 -3.76 -16.24
C LEU A 156 -15.87 -3.08 -16.53
N LEU A 157 -15.87 -1.78 -16.82
CA LEU A 157 -17.10 -1.03 -17.17
C LEU A 157 -17.77 -1.60 -18.43
N ASP A 158 -19.06 -1.89 -18.31
CA ASP A 158 -19.90 -2.36 -19.41
C ASP A 158 -20.12 -1.23 -20.44
N PRO A 159 -19.67 -1.40 -21.70
CA PRO A 159 -19.90 -0.41 -22.75
C PRO A 159 -21.39 -0.16 -23.04
N ALA A 160 -22.28 -1.11 -22.74
CA ALA A 160 -23.71 -0.98 -23.02
C ALA A 160 -24.35 0.20 -22.26
N LEU A 161 -23.88 0.52 -21.06
CA LEU A 161 -24.38 1.66 -20.28
C LEU A 161 -24.03 3.00 -20.96
N GLU A 162 -22.87 3.08 -21.61
CA GLU A 162 -22.46 4.25 -22.37
C GLU A 162 -23.25 4.39 -23.67
N ASP A 163 -23.47 3.27 -24.38
CA ASP A 163 -24.26 3.23 -25.62
C ASP A 163 -25.74 3.59 -25.36
N GLN A 164 -26.33 3.10 -24.27
CA GLN A 164 -27.69 3.44 -23.86
C GLN A 164 -27.82 4.93 -23.54
N ALA A 165 -26.88 5.48 -22.78
CA ALA A 165 -26.84 6.90 -22.45
C ALA A 165 -26.67 7.78 -23.70
N ALA A 166 -25.81 7.37 -24.64
CA ALA A 166 -25.64 8.05 -25.92
C ALA A 166 -26.91 7.97 -26.79
N SER A 167 -27.61 6.83 -26.79
CA SER A 167 -28.87 6.64 -27.53
C SER A 167 -30.01 7.51 -26.98
N LEU A 168 -29.95 7.88 -25.70
CA LEU A 168 -30.84 8.86 -25.07
C LEU A 168 -30.45 10.32 -25.38
N GLY A 169 -29.51 10.56 -26.30
CA GLY A 169 -29.10 11.89 -26.76
C GLY A 169 -28.03 12.57 -25.90
N LEU A 170 -27.40 11.87 -24.96
CA LEU A 170 -26.32 12.45 -24.16
C LEU A 170 -25.03 12.57 -24.97
N ALA A 171 -24.44 13.76 -24.96
CA ALA A 171 -23.11 14.01 -25.53
C ALA A 171 -22.01 13.23 -24.79
N PRO A 172 -20.85 12.92 -25.41
CA PRO A 172 -19.80 12.10 -24.81
C PRO A 172 -19.33 12.56 -23.43
N PHE A 173 -19.16 13.88 -23.22
CA PHE A 173 -18.78 14.42 -21.91
C PHE A 173 -19.89 14.25 -20.85
N ALA A 174 -21.16 14.35 -21.26
CA ALA A 174 -22.29 14.10 -20.38
C ALA A 174 -22.39 12.62 -20.00
N VAL A 175 -22.15 11.70 -20.95
CA VAL A 175 -22.03 10.26 -20.69
C VAL A 175 -20.89 10.01 -19.69
N PHE A 176 -19.71 10.57 -19.92
CA PHE A 176 -18.58 10.42 -19.01
C PHE A 176 -18.92 10.91 -17.59
N ARG A 177 -19.44 12.13 -17.45
CA ARG A 177 -19.72 12.72 -16.14
C ARG A 177 -20.89 12.05 -15.40
N ARG A 178 -21.94 11.63 -16.10
CA ARG A 178 -23.17 11.09 -15.48
C ARG A 178 -23.19 9.57 -15.37
N VAL A 179 -22.44 8.86 -16.20
CA VAL A 179 -22.47 7.38 -16.26
C VAL A 179 -21.13 6.81 -15.82
N VAL A 180 -20.02 7.25 -16.41
CA VAL A 180 -18.70 6.65 -16.16
C VAL A 180 -18.14 7.06 -14.80
N LEU A 181 -18.05 8.37 -14.53
CA LEU A 181 -17.44 8.89 -13.30
C LEU A 181 -18.12 8.37 -12.01
N PRO A 182 -19.46 8.28 -11.91
CA PRO A 182 -20.13 7.71 -10.74
C PRO A 182 -19.88 6.20 -10.56
N GLN A 183 -19.50 5.48 -11.60
CA GLN A 183 -19.08 4.07 -11.49
C GLN A 183 -17.63 3.95 -11.04
N LEU A 184 -16.76 4.90 -11.42
CA LEU A 184 -15.37 4.97 -10.95
C LEU A 184 -15.24 5.35 -9.47
N ARG A 185 -16.31 5.86 -8.83
CA ARG A 185 -16.29 6.34 -7.45
C ARG A 185 -15.67 5.34 -6.46
N LEU A 186 -15.91 4.04 -6.61
CA LEU A 186 -15.37 3.03 -5.70
C LEU A 186 -13.84 2.90 -5.84
N ALA A 187 -13.34 2.92 -7.08
CA ALA A 187 -11.91 2.89 -7.34
C ALA A 187 -11.23 4.19 -6.88
N LEU A 188 -11.89 5.33 -7.06
CA LEU A 188 -11.42 6.64 -6.60
C LEU A 188 -11.36 6.73 -5.09
N CYS A 189 -12.43 6.34 -4.36
CA CYS A 189 -12.43 6.36 -2.90
C CYS A 189 -11.34 5.45 -2.31
N GLY A 190 -11.21 4.22 -2.83
CA GLY A 190 -10.17 3.29 -2.38
C GLY A 190 -8.76 3.79 -2.65
N GLY A 191 -8.50 4.30 -3.87
CA GLY A 191 -7.20 4.89 -4.22
C GLY A 191 -6.89 6.16 -3.41
N ALA A 192 -7.88 7.02 -3.19
CA ALA A 192 -7.73 8.25 -2.41
C ALA A 192 -7.40 7.95 -0.95
N LEU A 193 -8.05 6.94 -0.34
CA LEU A 193 -7.73 6.48 1.00
C LEU A 193 -6.28 5.96 1.08
N LEU A 194 -5.86 5.13 0.12
CA LEU A 194 -4.48 4.64 0.09
C LEU A 194 -3.48 5.80 0.00
N ILE A 195 -3.70 6.77 -0.89
CA ILE A 195 -2.83 7.95 -0.98
C ILE A 195 -2.85 8.71 0.35
N GLY A 196 -4.02 9.04 0.89
CA GLY A 196 -4.14 9.78 2.15
C GLY A 196 -3.38 9.12 3.30
N LEU A 197 -3.52 7.81 3.48
CA LEU A 197 -2.77 7.07 4.50
C LEU A 197 -1.25 7.10 4.26
N HIS A 198 -0.78 7.02 3.00
CA HIS A 198 0.64 7.17 2.69
C HIS A 198 1.13 8.61 2.98
N LEU A 199 0.34 9.64 2.64
CA LEU A 199 0.71 11.03 2.95
C LEU A 199 0.84 11.28 4.45
N LEU A 200 -0.04 10.68 5.26
CA LEU A 200 0.04 10.79 6.72
C LEU A 200 1.23 10.02 7.29
N ALA A 201 1.59 8.88 6.68
CA ALA A 201 2.63 7.99 7.19
C ALA A 201 4.05 8.34 6.71
N GLU A 202 4.18 9.14 5.67
CA GLU A 202 5.47 9.41 5.06
C GLU A 202 6.32 10.35 5.94
N TYR A 203 7.59 9.99 6.10
CA TYR A 203 8.58 10.76 6.85
C TYR A 203 9.62 11.36 5.91
N GLY A 204 10.31 10.50 5.16
CA GLY A 204 11.56 10.87 4.50
C GLY A 204 11.35 11.91 3.39
N LEU A 205 10.23 11.83 2.66
CA LEU A 205 9.86 12.86 1.67
C LEU A 205 9.75 14.23 2.32
N TYR A 206 8.94 14.36 3.37
CA TYR A 206 8.61 15.65 3.99
C TYR A 206 9.77 16.24 4.80
N ALA A 207 10.54 15.39 5.47
CA ALA A 207 11.75 15.81 6.17
C ALA A 207 12.77 16.43 5.20
N MET A 208 12.98 15.84 4.02
CA MET A 208 13.90 16.38 3.01
C MET A 208 13.45 17.75 2.47
N ILE A 209 12.17 17.93 2.17
CA ILE A 209 11.65 19.20 1.65
C ILE A 209 11.35 20.23 2.74
N ARG A 210 11.70 19.93 4.00
CA ARG A 210 11.48 20.78 5.18
C ARG A 210 10.01 21.18 5.35
N PHE A 211 9.12 20.21 5.20
CA PHE A 211 7.69 20.38 5.42
C PHE A 211 7.26 19.66 6.69
N ASP A 212 6.72 20.42 7.65
CA ASP A 212 6.30 19.90 8.95
C ASP A 212 4.96 19.16 8.84
N THR A 213 4.98 17.85 9.10
CA THR A 213 3.81 16.98 9.24
C THR A 213 3.80 16.34 10.62
N PHE A 214 2.69 15.69 10.99
CA PHE A 214 2.66 14.92 12.25
C PHE A 214 3.77 13.89 12.33
N THR A 215 4.06 13.18 11.23
CA THR A 215 5.11 12.17 11.21
C THR A 215 6.48 12.77 11.44
N THR A 216 6.84 13.87 10.77
CA THR A 216 8.15 14.53 11.02
C THR A 216 8.25 15.06 12.45
N ALA A 217 7.17 15.64 12.98
CA ALA A 217 7.14 16.14 14.36
C ALA A 217 7.23 15.03 15.42
N ILE A 218 6.63 13.86 15.18
CA ILE A 218 6.75 12.71 16.11
C ILE A 218 8.20 12.24 16.19
N LEU A 219 8.86 12.07 15.04
CA LEU A 219 10.27 11.67 15.02
C LEU A 219 11.17 12.71 15.69
N ASP A 220 10.93 14.00 15.45
CA ASP A 220 11.70 15.07 16.08
C ASP A 220 11.50 15.12 17.61
N GLN A 221 10.26 14.97 18.10
CA GLN A 221 10.00 14.88 19.54
C GLN A 221 10.65 13.65 20.18
N PHE A 222 10.66 12.52 19.47
CA PHE A 222 11.20 11.27 19.99
C PHE A 222 12.73 11.21 19.95
N GLN A 223 13.36 11.60 18.83
CA GLN A 223 14.80 11.46 18.60
C GLN A 223 15.60 12.69 19.00
N SER A 224 15.12 13.90 18.67
CA SER A 224 15.86 15.14 18.92
C SER A 224 15.60 15.68 20.32
N THR A 225 14.33 15.65 20.76
CA THR A 225 13.91 16.22 22.06
C THR A 225 13.86 15.18 23.18
N TYR A 226 13.95 13.88 22.85
CA TYR A 226 13.79 12.76 23.79
C TYR A 226 12.50 12.83 24.64
N ASN A 227 11.45 13.47 24.11
CA ASN A 227 10.17 13.65 24.78
C ASN A 227 9.17 12.60 24.30
N GLY A 228 9.23 11.41 24.92
CA GLY A 228 8.33 10.30 24.61
C GLY A 228 6.85 10.64 24.83
N VAL A 229 6.54 11.42 25.87
CA VAL A 229 5.16 11.81 26.20
C VAL A 229 4.55 12.67 25.08
N ALA A 230 5.25 13.72 24.66
CA ALA A 230 4.80 14.57 23.56
C ALA A 230 4.70 13.79 22.23
N ALA A 231 5.65 12.89 21.97
CA ALA A 231 5.60 12.02 20.81
C ALA A 231 4.37 11.10 20.82
N HIS A 232 4.00 10.51 21.96
CA HIS A 232 2.78 9.70 22.09
C HIS A 232 1.51 10.53 21.89
N MET A 233 1.46 11.77 22.37
CA MET A 233 0.29 12.64 22.15
C MET A 233 0.12 13.00 20.66
N LEU A 234 1.22 13.34 19.98
CA LEU A 234 1.20 13.56 18.53
C LEU A 234 0.81 12.29 17.75
N ALA A 235 1.32 11.12 18.18
CA ALA A 235 0.96 9.83 17.60
C ALA A 235 -0.53 9.52 17.76
N LEU A 236 -1.14 9.84 18.90
CA LEU A 236 -2.57 9.71 19.11
C LEU A 236 -3.37 10.56 18.12
N VAL A 237 -3.00 11.85 17.97
CA VAL A 237 -3.67 12.75 17.02
C VAL A 237 -3.54 12.22 15.59
N LEU A 238 -2.36 11.74 15.20
CA LEU A 238 -2.12 11.14 13.88
C LEU A 238 -2.97 9.89 13.64
N VAL A 239 -3.08 8.99 14.63
CA VAL A 239 -3.97 7.82 14.56
C VAL A 239 -5.43 8.24 14.38
N LEU A 240 -5.88 9.27 15.10
CA LEU A 240 -7.23 9.81 14.94
C LEU A 240 -7.44 10.37 13.52
N CYS A 241 -6.45 11.05 12.94
CA CYS A 241 -6.51 11.50 11.54
C CYS A 241 -6.66 10.31 10.57
N CYS A 242 -5.92 9.21 10.77
CA CYS A 242 -6.07 7.99 9.96
C CYS A 242 -7.48 7.40 10.09
N PHE A 243 -8.05 7.37 11.31
CA PHE A 243 -9.41 6.88 11.54
C PHE A 243 -10.48 7.79 10.93
N VAL A 244 -10.27 9.11 10.94
CA VAL A 244 -11.13 10.06 10.24
C VAL A 244 -11.09 9.81 8.73
N LEU A 245 -9.91 9.61 8.13
CA LEU A 245 -9.81 9.27 6.70
C LEU A 245 -10.50 7.95 6.36
N LEU A 246 -10.32 6.92 7.19
CA LEU A 246 -11.02 5.63 7.04
C LEU A 246 -12.55 5.79 7.16
N GLY A 247 -13.02 6.57 8.13
CA GLY A 247 -14.44 6.85 8.32
C GLY A 247 -15.06 7.64 7.17
N LEU A 248 -14.34 8.64 6.66
CA LEU A 248 -14.73 9.42 5.48
C LEU A 248 -14.83 8.54 4.24
N GLU A 249 -13.85 7.66 4.00
CA GLU A 249 -13.91 6.69 2.90
C GLU A 249 -15.13 5.78 3.02
N ALA A 250 -15.34 5.18 4.20
CA ALA A 250 -16.45 4.27 4.44
C ALA A 250 -17.81 4.95 4.21
N GLY A 251 -17.95 6.22 4.64
CA GLY A 251 -19.13 7.04 4.41
C GLY A 251 -19.36 7.39 2.93
N LEU A 252 -18.32 7.84 2.22
CA LEU A 252 -18.38 8.23 0.81
C LEU A 252 -18.60 7.02 -0.13
N ARG A 253 -18.02 5.86 0.20
CA ARG A 253 -18.17 4.61 -0.54
C ARG A 253 -19.63 4.17 -0.58
N GLY A 254 -20.33 4.27 0.56
CA GLY A 254 -21.73 3.86 0.73
C GLY A 254 -21.96 2.36 0.49
N SER A 255 -23.22 1.93 0.51
CA SER A 255 -23.62 0.52 0.43
C SER A 255 -23.89 -0.01 -0.99
N ARG A 256 -23.68 0.80 -2.04
CA ARG A 256 -24.02 0.40 -3.41
C ARG A 256 -23.04 -0.66 -3.93
N ARG A 257 -23.52 -1.89 -4.08
CA ARG A 257 -22.86 -2.95 -4.83
C ARG A 257 -23.18 -2.79 -6.31
N TYR A 258 -22.19 -2.40 -7.11
CA TYR A 258 -22.28 -2.57 -8.56
C TYR A 258 -22.05 -4.05 -8.86
N ALA A 259 -23.12 -4.85 -8.77
CA ALA A 259 -23.09 -6.23 -9.18
C ALA A 259 -23.24 -6.29 -10.70
N ARG A 260 -22.37 -7.05 -11.37
CA ARG A 260 -22.58 -7.39 -12.78
C ARG A 260 -23.78 -8.34 -12.84
N LEU A 261 -24.93 -7.81 -13.25
CA LEU A 261 -26.17 -8.56 -13.40
C LEU A 261 -26.09 -9.38 -14.70
N GLY A 262 -25.42 -10.53 -14.63
CA GLY A 262 -25.49 -11.58 -15.65
C GLY A 262 -24.18 -11.92 -16.38
N PRO A 263 -24.10 -13.13 -16.96
CA PRO A 263 -22.94 -13.64 -17.71
C PRO A 263 -22.89 -13.10 -19.15
N GLY A 264 -23.38 -11.88 -19.38
CA GLY A 264 -23.45 -11.27 -20.71
C GLY A 264 -22.09 -11.29 -21.41
N VAL A 265 -22.10 -11.60 -22.71
CA VAL A 265 -20.90 -11.64 -23.57
C VAL A 265 -20.09 -10.37 -23.34
N ALA A 266 -18.85 -10.51 -22.87
CA ALA A 266 -17.96 -9.39 -22.63
C ALA A 266 -17.70 -8.64 -23.96
N ARG A 267 -18.42 -7.55 -24.18
CA ARG A 267 -18.25 -6.73 -25.38
C ARG A 267 -16.94 -5.96 -25.23
N ARG A 268 -16.12 -5.96 -26.29
CA ARG A 268 -14.89 -5.16 -26.30
C ARG A 268 -15.29 -3.68 -26.20
N PRO A 269 -14.68 -2.90 -25.30
CA PRO A 269 -14.98 -1.48 -25.18
C PRO A 269 -14.66 -0.76 -26.49
N LYS A 270 -15.52 0.18 -26.88
CA LYS A 270 -15.31 1.01 -28.06
C LYS A 270 -14.13 1.94 -27.80
N ILE A 271 -13.08 1.80 -28.60
CA ILE A 271 -11.89 2.64 -28.51
C ILE A 271 -12.20 4.01 -29.14
N THR A 272 -11.95 5.09 -28.40
CA THR A 272 -12.11 6.46 -28.89
C THR A 272 -10.94 6.81 -29.79
N LYS A 273 -11.21 7.17 -31.06
CA LYS A 273 -10.18 7.62 -32.01
C LYS A 273 -9.82 9.07 -31.75
N LEU A 274 -8.57 9.34 -31.38
CA LEU A 274 -8.08 10.70 -31.08
C LEU A 274 -7.72 11.50 -32.35
N GLY A 275 -7.49 10.84 -33.48
CA GLY A 275 -7.08 11.52 -34.71
C GLY A 275 -5.76 12.29 -34.53
N ARG A 276 -5.70 13.56 -34.96
CA ARG A 276 -4.50 14.42 -34.79
C ARG A 276 -4.23 14.81 -33.33
N TRP A 277 -5.26 14.78 -32.47
CA TRP A 277 -5.13 15.10 -31.04
C TRP A 277 -4.27 14.08 -30.29
N LYS A 278 -3.99 12.91 -30.87
CA LYS A 278 -3.09 11.91 -30.28
C LYS A 278 -1.73 12.49 -29.86
N TYR A 279 -1.17 13.43 -30.63
CA TYR A 279 0.13 14.03 -30.31
C TYR A 279 0.06 14.95 -29.09
N PHE A 280 -1.04 15.69 -28.94
CA PHE A 280 -1.27 16.50 -27.75
C PHE A 280 -1.56 15.61 -26.53
N CYS A 281 -2.35 14.55 -26.70
CA CYS A 281 -2.63 13.59 -25.64
C CYS A 281 -1.40 12.80 -25.17
N LEU A 282 -0.37 12.65 -26.01
CA LEU A 282 0.91 12.05 -25.62
C LEU A 282 1.73 12.94 -24.66
N LEU A 283 1.48 14.25 -24.65
CA LEU A 283 2.20 15.17 -23.78
C LEU A 283 1.96 14.84 -22.30
N LEU A 284 0.73 14.49 -21.92
CA LEU A 284 0.40 14.16 -20.54
C LEU A 284 1.20 12.96 -19.99
N PRO A 285 1.15 11.75 -20.58
CA PRO A 285 1.94 10.62 -20.09
C PRO A 285 3.44 10.84 -20.24
N LEU A 286 3.90 11.61 -21.23
CA LEU A 286 5.30 11.98 -21.37
C LEU A 286 5.78 12.86 -20.21
N VAL A 287 5.04 13.93 -19.89
CA VAL A 287 5.36 14.83 -18.77
C VAL A 287 5.34 14.06 -17.46
N VAL A 288 4.33 13.21 -17.24
CA VAL A 288 4.24 12.39 -16.03
C VAL A 288 5.42 11.43 -15.91
N ALA A 289 5.82 10.75 -16.99
CA ALA A 289 6.97 9.85 -16.97
C ALA A 289 8.29 10.61 -16.78
N ALA A 290 8.44 11.78 -17.40
CA ALA A 290 9.62 12.62 -17.24
C ALA A 290 9.76 13.13 -15.80
N PHE A 291 8.66 13.55 -15.18
CA PHE A 291 8.67 14.10 -13.82
C PHE A 291 8.80 12.99 -12.76
N SER A 292 8.18 11.83 -13.01
CA SER A 292 8.20 10.70 -12.05
C SER A 292 9.44 9.83 -12.14
N LEU A 293 9.93 9.53 -13.34
CA LEU A 293 11.07 8.63 -13.52
C LEU A 293 12.28 9.36 -14.09
N GLY A 294 12.05 10.31 -15.00
CA GLY A 294 13.12 11.07 -15.64
C GLY A 294 13.94 11.90 -14.65
N ILE A 295 13.30 12.63 -13.73
CA ILE A 295 14.00 13.43 -12.73
C ILE A 295 14.82 12.57 -11.75
N PRO A 296 14.27 11.49 -11.16
CA PRO A 296 15.09 10.53 -10.39
C PRO A 296 16.22 9.91 -11.19
N ALA A 297 15.98 9.45 -12.42
CA ALA A 297 17.01 8.84 -13.26
C ALA A 297 18.13 9.83 -13.60
N LEU A 298 17.79 11.06 -13.97
CA LEU A 298 18.75 12.12 -14.28
C LEU A 298 19.58 12.49 -13.05
N THR A 299 18.94 12.68 -11.91
CA THR A 299 19.62 13.13 -10.69
C THR A 299 20.54 12.04 -10.14
N LEU A 300 20.05 10.79 -10.06
CA LEU A 300 20.89 9.65 -9.69
C LEU A 300 22.04 9.46 -10.68
N GLY A 301 21.79 9.54 -11.98
CA GLY A 301 22.85 9.45 -12.99
C GLY A 301 23.92 10.52 -12.82
N ARG A 302 23.51 11.79 -12.60
CA ARG A 302 24.44 12.90 -12.34
C ARG A 302 25.30 12.66 -11.10
N TRP A 303 24.71 12.23 -9.99
CA TRP A 303 25.45 11.97 -8.75
C TRP A 303 26.37 10.76 -8.84
N LEU A 304 25.93 9.69 -9.52
CA LEU A 304 26.76 8.51 -9.78
C LEU A 304 27.97 8.84 -10.66
N ILE A 305 27.79 9.68 -11.68
CA ILE A 305 28.89 10.15 -12.53
C ILE A 305 29.83 11.06 -11.73
N ALA A 306 29.29 12.00 -10.96
CA ALA A 306 30.08 12.95 -10.17
C ALA A 306 30.90 12.28 -9.06
N GLY A 307 30.32 11.28 -8.38
CA GLY A 307 31.03 10.54 -7.32
C GLY A 307 32.06 9.52 -7.84
N GLY A 308 31.98 9.14 -9.11
CA GLY A 308 32.93 8.22 -9.74
C GLY A 308 33.02 6.86 -9.03
N ALA A 309 34.20 6.24 -9.04
CA ALA A 309 34.42 4.95 -8.38
C ALA A 309 34.47 5.05 -6.83
N GLY A 310 34.77 6.24 -6.29
CA GLY A 310 34.97 6.43 -4.85
C GLY A 310 33.72 6.23 -3.99
N ILE A 311 32.54 6.49 -4.56
CA ILE A 311 31.24 6.28 -3.89
C ILE A 311 30.81 4.81 -3.85
N TRP A 312 31.43 3.93 -4.64
CA TRP A 312 31.08 2.51 -4.73
C TRP A 312 31.85 1.68 -3.68
N ARG A 313 31.63 2.00 -2.40
CA ARG A 313 32.21 1.32 -1.25
C ARG A 313 31.54 -0.04 -1.05
N MET A 314 32.01 -1.06 -1.80
CA MET A 314 31.36 -2.37 -1.90
C MET A 314 31.28 -3.14 -0.59
N ASP A 315 32.18 -2.87 0.35
CA ASP A 315 32.15 -3.36 1.72
C ASP A 315 30.89 -2.90 2.47
N GLU A 316 30.59 -1.60 2.43
CA GLU A 316 29.42 -1.05 3.10
C GLU A 316 28.13 -1.28 2.32
N ILE A 317 28.16 -1.10 0.99
CA ILE A 317 27.01 -1.31 0.11
C ILE A 317 26.61 -2.78 0.09
N GLY A 318 27.58 -3.70 0.00
CA GLY A 318 27.34 -5.14 -0.01
C GLY A 318 26.69 -5.61 1.30
N LEU A 319 27.18 -5.13 2.44
CA LEU A 319 26.58 -5.41 3.74
C LEU A 319 25.15 -4.87 3.82
N ALA A 320 24.93 -3.62 3.39
CA ALA A 320 23.61 -3.00 3.46
C ALA A 320 22.60 -3.69 2.53
N LEU A 321 23.02 -4.05 1.33
CA LEU A 321 22.22 -4.83 0.39
C LEU A 321 21.87 -6.20 0.97
N TRP A 322 22.84 -6.92 1.52
CA TRP A 322 22.63 -8.23 2.12
C TRP A 322 21.64 -8.17 3.28
N GLN A 323 21.85 -7.26 4.24
CA GLN A 323 20.95 -7.10 5.37
C GLN A 323 19.53 -6.73 4.92
N THR A 324 19.40 -5.86 3.93
CA THR A 324 18.09 -5.47 3.38
C THR A 324 17.39 -6.65 2.73
N LEU A 325 18.07 -7.44 1.90
CA LEU A 325 17.49 -8.61 1.24
C LEU A 325 17.06 -9.68 2.24
N VAL A 326 17.89 -9.97 3.24
CA VAL A 326 17.59 -10.94 4.31
C VAL A 326 16.37 -10.48 5.11
N ILE A 327 16.35 -9.21 5.54
CA ILE A 327 15.23 -8.64 6.30
C ILE A 327 13.95 -8.60 5.46
N CYS A 328 14.02 -8.27 4.17
CA CYS A 328 12.89 -8.31 3.25
C CYS A 328 12.31 -9.71 3.10
N LEU A 329 13.18 -10.73 3.00
CA LEU A 329 12.76 -12.13 2.85
C LEU A 329 12.12 -12.65 4.14
N ILE A 330 12.80 -12.48 5.29
CA ILE A 330 12.30 -12.91 6.59
C ILE A 330 10.98 -12.19 6.92
N GLY A 331 10.95 -10.87 6.78
CA GLY A 331 9.76 -10.07 7.06
C GLY A 331 8.62 -10.38 6.09
N GLY A 332 8.91 -10.59 4.79
CA GLY A 332 7.90 -10.98 3.79
C GLY A 332 7.28 -12.35 4.07
N ILE A 333 8.12 -13.34 4.43
CA ILE A 333 7.66 -14.68 4.84
C ILE A 333 6.84 -14.60 6.13
N ALA A 334 7.35 -13.90 7.16
CA ALA A 334 6.66 -13.75 8.44
C ALA A 334 5.30 -13.07 8.28
N THR A 335 5.24 -11.99 7.49
CA THR A 335 3.99 -11.26 7.19
C THR A 335 2.99 -12.15 6.47
N THR A 336 3.46 -12.90 5.46
CA THR A 336 2.61 -13.84 4.70
C THR A 336 2.11 -14.97 5.59
N ALA A 337 2.97 -15.56 6.42
CA ALA A 337 2.61 -16.61 7.36
C ALA A 337 1.56 -16.13 8.39
N ALA A 338 1.72 -14.92 8.94
CA ALA A 338 0.75 -14.29 9.84
C ALA A 338 -0.60 -13.98 9.15
N ALA A 339 -0.58 -13.75 7.84
CA ALA A 339 -1.77 -13.48 7.02
C ALA A 339 -2.54 -14.76 6.62
N VAL A 340 -1.91 -15.93 6.58
CA VAL A 340 -2.56 -17.20 6.16
C VAL A 340 -3.84 -17.52 6.97
N PRO A 341 -3.86 -17.48 8.32
CA PRO A 341 -5.03 -17.87 9.09
C PRO A 341 -6.27 -17.03 8.80
N ILE A 342 -6.12 -15.70 8.73
CA ILE A 342 -7.24 -14.82 8.42
C ILE A 342 -7.64 -14.93 6.94
N ALA A 343 -6.69 -15.13 6.02
CA ALA A 343 -6.99 -15.32 4.60
C ALA A 343 -7.85 -16.58 4.41
N TRP A 344 -7.48 -17.67 5.09
CA TRP A 344 -8.26 -18.90 5.10
C TRP A 344 -9.65 -18.69 5.72
N LEU A 345 -9.76 -18.04 6.87
CA LEU A 345 -11.04 -17.76 7.53
C LEU A 345 -11.95 -16.85 6.68
N SER A 346 -11.40 -15.80 6.06
CA SER A 346 -12.18 -14.86 5.25
C SER A 346 -12.79 -15.51 4.00
N VAL A 347 -12.10 -16.49 3.41
CA VAL A 347 -12.55 -17.21 2.20
C VAL A 347 -13.39 -18.43 2.53
N ARG A 348 -12.88 -19.33 3.39
CA ARG A 348 -13.54 -20.61 3.68
C ARG A 348 -14.67 -20.47 4.69
N ARG A 349 -14.66 -19.44 5.55
CA ARG A 349 -15.68 -19.21 6.61
C ARG A 349 -15.99 -17.72 6.83
N PRO A 350 -16.72 -17.09 5.89
CA PRO A 350 -17.16 -15.71 6.05
C PRO A 350 -18.16 -15.59 7.21
N THR A 351 -17.67 -15.31 8.41
CA THR A 351 -18.44 -15.10 9.65
C THR A 351 -18.37 -13.64 10.06
N ARG A 352 -19.11 -13.24 11.10
CA ARG A 352 -18.93 -11.91 11.70
C ARG A 352 -17.55 -11.78 12.36
N ALA A 353 -17.09 -12.85 13.01
CA ALA A 353 -15.79 -12.88 13.67
C ALA A 353 -14.63 -12.72 12.66
N SER A 354 -14.64 -13.45 11.53
CA SER A 354 -13.58 -13.31 10.53
C SER A 354 -13.56 -11.93 9.88
N ARG A 355 -14.72 -11.32 9.64
CA ARG A 355 -14.80 -9.91 9.18
C ARG A 355 -14.28 -8.91 10.21
N PHE A 356 -14.57 -9.12 11.49
CA PHE A 356 -14.07 -8.26 12.57
C PHE A 356 -12.54 -8.35 12.69
N LEU A 357 -11.99 -9.57 12.71
CA LEU A 357 -10.54 -9.80 12.77
C LEU A 357 -9.82 -9.21 11.55
N GLU A 358 -10.36 -9.40 10.35
CA GLU A 358 -9.84 -8.77 9.13
C GLU A 358 -9.85 -7.24 9.27
N GLY A 359 -10.94 -6.66 9.80
CA GLY A 359 -11.03 -5.23 10.11
C GLY A 359 -9.94 -4.74 11.07
N CYS A 360 -9.64 -5.49 12.14
CA CYS A 360 -8.55 -5.17 13.06
C CYS A 360 -7.19 -5.09 12.36
N TYR A 361 -6.93 -5.98 11.39
CA TYR A 361 -5.66 -6.01 10.66
C TYR A 361 -5.52 -4.81 9.72
N TYR A 362 -6.59 -4.46 9.00
CA TYR A 362 -6.60 -3.24 8.18
C TYR A 362 -6.45 -1.99 9.02
N LEU A 363 -7.09 -1.95 10.21
CA LEU A 363 -6.96 -0.83 11.14
C LEU A 363 -5.51 -0.67 11.61
N ALA A 364 -4.87 -1.75 12.06
CA ALA A 364 -3.48 -1.74 12.52
C ALA A 364 -2.50 -1.29 11.42
N SER A 365 -2.67 -1.79 10.20
CA SER A 365 -1.83 -1.45 9.05
C SER A 365 -2.07 -0.03 8.51
N SER A 366 -3.23 0.58 8.80
CA SER A 366 -3.50 1.99 8.46
C SER A 366 -2.69 2.97 9.32
N MET A 367 -2.14 2.50 10.44
CA MET A 367 -1.35 3.34 11.31
C MET A 367 0.04 3.60 10.70
N PRO A 368 0.55 4.83 10.78
CA PRO A 368 1.90 5.16 10.35
C PRO A 368 2.99 4.34 11.04
N GLY A 369 4.05 4.03 10.30
CA GLY A 369 5.20 3.26 10.81
C GLY A 369 5.83 3.89 12.05
N VAL A 370 5.87 5.22 12.14
CA VAL A 370 6.35 5.95 13.33
C VAL A 370 5.55 5.60 14.59
N VAL A 371 4.23 5.42 14.47
CA VAL A 371 3.35 5.08 15.60
C VAL A 371 3.60 3.64 16.03
N VAL A 372 3.69 2.73 15.06
CA VAL A 372 4.00 1.31 15.31
C VAL A 372 5.36 1.18 15.99
N ALA A 373 6.37 1.89 15.49
CA ALA A 373 7.72 1.86 16.04
C ALA A 373 7.78 2.46 17.45
N LEU A 374 7.21 3.63 17.67
CA LEU A 374 7.18 4.27 18.99
C LEU A 374 6.54 3.37 20.05
N ALA A 375 5.42 2.71 19.70
CA ALA A 375 4.78 1.77 20.60
C ALA A 375 5.64 0.53 20.86
N LEU A 376 6.22 -0.07 19.82
CA LEU A 376 7.07 -1.26 19.97
C LEU A 376 8.37 -0.98 20.73
N VAL A 377 9.01 0.17 20.52
CA VAL A 377 10.16 0.61 21.35
C VAL A 377 9.74 0.61 22.81
N THR A 378 8.63 1.29 23.13
CA THR A 378 8.24 1.47 24.53
C THR A 378 7.80 0.16 25.19
N VAL A 379 7.08 -0.70 24.47
CA VAL A 379 6.66 -2.02 24.95
C VAL A 379 7.86 -2.95 25.15
N THR A 380 8.80 -2.96 24.22
CA THR A 380 10.01 -3.78 24.39
C THR A 380 10.85 -3.28 25.55
N VAL A 381 11.07 -1.98 25.71
CA VAL A 381 11.83 -1.44 26.86
C VAL A 381 11.14 -1.75 28.20
N ARG A 382 9.82 -1.60 28.30
CA ARG A 382 9.09 -1.71 29.58
C ARG A 382 8.67 -3.13 29.95
N VAL A 383 8.33 -3.96 28.97
CA VAL A 383 7.67 -5.26 29.20
C VAL A 383 8.50 -6.43 28.66
N MET A 384 9.11 -6.27 27.49
CA MET A 384 9.81 -7.35 26.78
C MET A 384 11.25 -6.96 26.46
N LEU A 385 12.04 -6.64 27.49
CA LEU A 385 13.40 -6.12 27.34
C LEU A 385 14.31 -7.01 26.47
N PRO A 386 14.22 -8.35 26.49
CA PRO A 386 15.02 -9.20 25.60
C PRO A 386 14.77 -8.99 24.10
N LEU A 387 13.64 -8.39 23.72
CA LEU A 387 13.32 -8.04 22.32
C LEU A 387 13.77 -6.62 21.94
N TYR A 388 14.14 -5.77 22.91
CA TYR A 388 14.60 -4.42 22.61
C TYR A 388 15.89 -4.46 21.78
N GLN A 389 15.95 -3.62 20.73
CA GLN A 389 17.05 -3.60 19.77
C GLN A 389 17.38 -5.01 19.24
N THR A 390 16.39 -5.68 18.65
CA THR A 390 16.59 -6.95 17.95
C THR A 390 15.91 -6.92 16.59
N VAL A 391 16.44 -7.73 15.64
CA VAL A 391 15.82 -7.89 14.31
C VAL A 391 14.38 -8.41 14.44
N ALA A 392 14.09 -9.20 15.47
CA ALA A 392 12.75 -9.73 15.74
C ALA A 392 11.70 -8.61 15.92
N THR A 393 12.08 -7.50 16.59
CA THR A 393 11.18 -6.36 16.80
C THR A 393 10.89 -5.61 15.50
N ILE A 394 11.89 -5.47 14.62
CA ILE A 394 11.68 -4.90 13.28
C ILE A 394 10.74 -5.81 12.47
N VAL A 395 10.97 -7.12 12.49
CA VAL A 395 10.10 -8.09 11.79
C VAL A 395 8.67 -8.03 12.32
N LEU A 396 8.49 -7.90 13.65
CA LEU A 396 7.18 -7.71 14.25
C LEU A 396 6.49 -6.42 13.74
N ALA A 397 7.22 -5.30 13.68
CA ALA A 397 6.70 -4.06 13.12
C ALA A 397 6.23 -4.23 11.67
N TYR A 398 7.03 -4.90 10.83
CA TYR A 398 6.69 -5.18 9.45
C TYR A 398 5.47 -6.10 9.31
N VAL A 399 5.35 -7.12 10.16
CA VAL A 399 4.16 -7.98 10.19
C VAL A 399 2.91 -7.13 10.44
N VAL A 400 2.95 -6.20 11.40
CA VAL A 400 1.81 -5.31 11.70
C VAL A 400 1.51 -4.37 10.53
N MET A 401 2.54 -3.75 9.95
CA MET A 401 2.39 -2.73 8.91
C MET A 401 1.98 -3.29 7.55
N PHE A 402 2.50 -4.45 7.15
CA PHE A 402 2.37 -4.96 5.79
C PHE A 402 1.43 -6.16 5.64
N LEU A 403 0.75 -6.57 6.72
CA LEU A 403 -0.18 -7.70 6.73
C LEU A 403 -1.23 -7.64 5.60
N PRO A 404 -1.91 -6.51 5.35
CA PRO A 404 -2.91 -6.44 4.28
C PRO A 404 -2.34 -6.65 2.88
N ARG A 405 -1.08 -6.30 2.64
CA ARG A 405 -0.43 -6.49 1.34
C ARG A 405 -0.32 -7.98 0.99
N ALA A 406 0.01 -8.81 1.98
CA ALA A 406 0.03 -10.26 1.81
C ALA A 406 -1.39 -10.87 1.70
N LEU A 407 -2.39 -10.28 2.38
CA LEU A 407 -3.77 -10.77 2.33
C LEU A 407 -4.40 -10.69 0.94
N VAL A 408 -4.11 -9.64 0.19
CA VAL A 408 -4.72 -9.41 -1.13
C VAL A 408 -4.45 -10.60 -2.06
N SER A 409 -3.20 -11.06 -2.16
CA SER A 409 -2.84 -12.19 -3.02
C SER A 409 -3.27 -13.54 -2.43
N LEU A 410 -3.08 -13.75 -1.13
CA LEU A 410 -3.47 -14.99 -0.45
C LEU A 410 -4.97 -15.26 -0.58
N ARG A 411 -5.80 -14.24 -0.33
CA ARG A 411 -7.25 -14.35 -0.44
C ARG A 411 -7.68 -14.74 -1.86
N ALA A 412 -7.13 -14.07 -2.87
CA ALA A 412 -7.44 -14.34 -4.27
C ALA A 412 -7.07 -15.79 -4.65
N SER A 413 -5.89 -16.26 -4.25
CA SER A 413 -5.44 -17.62 -4.59
C SER A 413 -6.18 -18.72 -3.83
N ILE A 414 -6.46 -18.54 -2.53
CA ILE A 414 -7.24 -19.52 -1.76
C ILE A 414 -8.68 -19.62 -2.32
N ALA A 415 -9.26 -18.49 -2.74
CA ALA A 415 -10.62 -18.46 -3.30
C ALA A 415 -10.72 -19.19 -4.65
N GLN A 416 -9.62 -19.29 -5.41
CA GLN A 416 -9.59 -20.01 -6.68
C GLN A 416 -9.48 -21.53 -6.52
N VAL A 417 -9.13 -22.05 -5.34
CA VAL A 417 -9.01 -23.50 -5.12
C VAL A 417 -10.37 -24.10 -4.73
N PRO A 418 -10.96 -24.98 -5.56
CA PRO A 418 -12.23 -25.64 -5.24
C PRO A 418 -12.11 -26.50 -3.97
N VAL A 419 -13.13 -26.46 -3.11
CA VAL A 419 -13.16 -27.23 -1.85
C VAL A 419 -13.30 -28.75 -2.14
N GLU A 420 -13.85 -29.08 -3.31
CA GLU A 420 -14.07 -30.43 -3.81
C GLU A 420 -12.77 -31.21 -3.96
N LEU A 421 -11.64 -30.53 -4.27
CA LEU A 421 -10.33 -31.17 -4.35
C LEU A 421 -9.83 -31.64 -2.97
N GLU A 422 -10.07 -30.85 -1.92
CA GLU A 422 -9.75 -31.23 -0.55
C GLU A 422 -10.60 -32.43 -0.11
N GLN A 423 -11.90 -32.42 -0.46
CA GLN A 423 -12.84 -33.50 -0.14
C GLN A 423 -12.48 -34.80 -0.89
N ALA A 424 -12.13 -34.73 -2.17
CA ALA A 424 -11.69 -35.87 -2.95
C ALA A 424 -10.40 -36.48 -2.36
N ALA A 425 -9.43 -35.64 -1.96
CA ALA A 425 -8.22 -36.11 -1.30
C ALA A 425 -8.52 -36.80 0.05
N ALA A 426 -9.46 -36.27 0.83
CA ALA A 426 -9.90 -36.89 2.08
C ALA A 426 -10.63 -38.23 1.85
N SER A 427 -11.48 -38.32 0.81
CA SER A 427 -12.15 -39.57 0.41
C SER A 427 -11.17 -40.66 -0.05
N LEU A 428 -9.99 -40.28 -0.55
CA LEU A 428 -8.89 -41.20 -0.87
C LEU A 428 -8.05 -41.60 0.37
N GLY A 429 -8.57 -41.39 1.58
CA GLY A 429 -7.94 -41.81 2.84
C GLY A 429 -6.87 -40.87 3.39
N ARG A 430 -6.70 -39.65 2.82
CA ARG A 430 -5.77 -38.66 3.39
C ARG A 430 -6.38 -38.00 4.63
N SER A 431 -5.56 -37.82 5.66
CA SER A 431 -5.94 -37.01 6.82
C SER A 431 -6.23 -35.56 6.41
N PRO A 432 -7.08 -34.81 7.15
CA PRO A 432 -7.47 -33.45 6.79
C PRO A 432 -6.29 -32.49 6.56
N GLY A 433 -5.22 -32.61 7.36
CA GLY A 433 -4.00 -31.82 7.19
C GLY A 433 -3.24 -32.18 5.91
N ASN A 434 -3.09 -33.48 5.63
CA ASN A 434 -2.40 -33.95 4.42
C ASN A 434 -3.20 -33.66 3.14
N ALA A 435 -4.54 -33.69 3.22
CA ALA A 435 -5.41 -33.27 2.12
C ALA A 435 -5.24 -31.77 1.83
N LEU A 436 -5.26 -30.92 2.86
CA LEU A 436 -5.06 -29.48 2.75
C LEU A 436 -3.67 -29.11 2.21
N TRP A 437 -2.61 -29.78 2.67
CA TRP A 437 -1.26 -29.55 2.19
C TRP A 437 -1.10 -29.93 0.71
N ALA A 438 -1.58 -31.12 0.33
CA ALA A 438 -1.40 -31.65 -1.01
C ALA A 438 -2.24 -30.93 -2.09
N THR A 439 -3.33 -30.29 -1.69
CA THR A 439 -4.24 -29.58 -2.60
C THR A 439 -4.13 -28.07 -2.40
N THR A 440 -4.79 -27.53 -1.38
CA THR A 440 -4.97 -26.08 -1.20
C THR A 440 -3.70 -25.32 -0.95
N VAL A 441 -2.79 -25.79 -0.08
CA VAL A 441 -1.54 -25.08 0.17
C VAL A 441 -0.67 -25.07 -1.09
N ARG A 442 -0.55 -26.22 -1.76
CA ARG A 442 0.25 -26.33 -3.00
C ARG A 442 -0.31 -25.49 -4.15
N LEU A 443 -1.63 -25.47 -4.32
CA LEU A 443 -2.29 -24.65 -5.35
C LEU A 443 -2.30 -23.16 -5.00
N ALA A 444 -2.33 -22.81 -3.72
CA ALA A 444 -2.24 -21.42 -3.24
C ALA A 444 -0.79 -20.91 -3.12
N ALA A 445 0.23 -21.77 -3.23
CA ALA A 445 1.64 -21.42 -3.08
C ALA A 445 2.10 -20.27 -4.01
N PRO A 446 1.69 -20.20 -5.29
CA PRO A 446 2.01 -19.04 -6.13
C PRO A 446 1.43 -17.72 -5.60
N GLY A 447 0.25 -17.77 -4.96
CA GLY A 447 -0.37 -16.63 -4.29
C GLY A 447 0.34 -16.21 -3.01
N ALA A 448 0.83 -17.19 -2.24
CA ALA A 448 1.67 -16.95 -1.09
C ALA A 448 3.01 -16.32 -1.50
N ALA A 449 3.65 -16.81 -2.56
CA ALA A 449 4.87 -16.22 -3.11
C ALA A 449 4.64 -14.77 -3.59
N ALA A 450 3.50 -14.50 -4.23
CA ALA A 450 3.08 -13.14 -4.53
C ALA A 450 2.89 -12.29 -3.25
N GLY A 451 2.34 -12.87 -2.19
CA GLY A 451 2.16 -12.18 -0.90
C GLY A 451 3.49 -11.79 -0.26
N VAL A 452 4.47 -12.71 -0.29
CA VAL A 452 5.85 -12.45 0.15
C VAL A 452 6.43 -11.30 -0.66
N ALA A 453 6.36 -11.37 -2.00
CA ALA A 453 6.87 -10.34 -2.90
C ALA A 453 6.27 -8.95 -2.61
N LEU A 454 4.95 -8.87 -2.37
CA LEU A 454 4.24 -7.62 -2.07
C LEU A 454 4.60 -7.03 -0.70
N ALA A 455 4.77 -7.88 0.32
CA ALA A 455 5.23 -7.45 1.63
C ALA A 455 6.70 -7.00 1.57
N SER A 456 7.56 -7.77 0.90
CA SER A 456 8.98 -7.45 0.72
C SER A 456 9.22 -6.15 -0.04
N LEU A 457 8.39 -5.79 -1.04
CA LEU A 457 8.43 -4.48 -1.69
C LEU A 457 8.23 -3.35 -0.66
N GLY A 458 7.28 -3.52 0.27
CA GLY A 458 7.06 -2.54 1.34
C GLY A 458 8.23 -2.43 2.28
N ILE A 459 8.77 -3.57 2.70
CA ILE A 459 9.89 -3.65 3.64
C ILE A 459 11.18 -3.06 3.05
N MET A 460 11.44 -3.27 1.76
CA MET A 460 12.60 -2.71 1.05
C MET A 460 12.61 -1.18 1.13
N ASN A 461 11.43 -0.58 1.04
CA ASN A 461 11.25 0.87 0.99
C ASN A 461 10.92 1.47 2.36
N GLU A 462 10.90 0.66 3.42
CA GLU A 462 10.58 1.12 4.77
C GLU A 462 11.82 1.71 5.44
N LEU A 463 11.68 2.98 5.87
CA LEU A 463 12.73 3.73 6.56
C LEU A 463 12.34 3.99 8.01
N THR A 464 11.12 4.49 8.21
CA THR A 464 10.69 5.14 9.45
C THR A 464 10.71 4.20 10.64
N ALA A 465 10.03 3.05 10.52
CA ALA A 465 9.99 2.08 11.60
C ALA A 465 11.37 1.46 11.86
N THR A 466 12.10 1.19 10.79
CA THR A 466 13.43 0.58 10.82
C THR A 466 14.43 1.47 11.53
N GLN A 467 14.45 2.77 11.23
CA GLN A 467 15.36 3.74 11.84
C GLN A 467 15.15 3.85 13.36
N MET A 468 13.93 3.65 13.85
CA MET A 468 13.60 3.71 15.28
C MET A 468 13.84 2.39 16.03
N LEU A 469 13.73 1.25 15.34
CA LEU A 469 13.74 -0.08 15.96
C LEU A 469 15.02 -0.88 15.71
N ALA A 470 15.81 -0.50 14.70
CA ALA A 470 16.96 -1.28 14.29
C ALA A 470 18.01 -1.40 15.41
N PRO A 471 18.56 -2.60 15.66
CA PRO A 471 19.69 -2.75 16.54
C PRO A 471 20.93 -2.08 15.96
N ASN A 472 21.85 -1.75 16.87
CA ASN A 472 23.20 -1.36 16.53
C ASN A 472 23.84 -2.37 15.56
N GLY A 473 24.42 -1.87 14.47
CA GLY A 473 25.04 -2.69 13.42
C GLY A 473 24.10 -3.14 12.30
N THR A 474 22.78 -2.90 12.42
CA THR A 474 21.87 -3.06 11.28
C THR A 474 21.87 -1.79 10.44
N ARG A 475 22.29 -1.90 9.18
CA ARG A 475 22.34 -0.86 8.17
C ARG A 475 21.62 -1.37 6.93
N THR A 476 20.35 -1.02 6.74
CA THR A 476 19.64 -1.31 5.48
C THR A 476 20.00 -0.28 4.42
N LEU A 477 19.66 -0.56 3.16
CA LEU A 477 19.85 0.39 2.05
C LEU A 477 19.13 1.72 2.34
N ALA A 478 17.90 1.67 2.88
CA ALA A 478 17.15 2.85 3.26
C ALA A 478 17.85 3.66 4.36
N MET A 479 18.35 2.99 5.41
CA MET A 479 19.05 3.67 6.51
C MET A 479 20.40 4.26 6.07
N ALA A 480 21.17 3.53 5.26
CA ALA A 480 22.44 4.01 4.74
C ALA A 480 22.26 5.20 3.78
N PHE A 481 21.27 5.11 2.88
CA PHE A 481 20.84 6.24 2.06
C PHE A 481 20.51 7.46 2.93
N TRP A 482 19.64 7.26 3.93
CA TRP A 482 19.18 8.34 4.80
C TRP A 482 20.33 9.00 5.57
N ALA A 483 21.24 8.19 6.14
CA ALA A 483 22.40 8.68 6.87
C ALA A 483 23.28 9.60 6.01
N LEU A 484 23.66 9.15 4.80
CA LEU A 484 24.50 9.94 3.89
C LEU A 484 23.81 11.22 3.42
N THR A 485 22.49 11.16 3.16
CA THR A 485 21.74 12.38 2.82
C THR A 485 21.64 13.37 3.99
N GLY A 486 21.60 12.88 5.22
CA GLY A 486 21.67 13.73 6.43
C GLY A 486 23.02 14.41 6.60
N GLU A 487 24.09 13.77 6.14
CA GLU A 487 25.46 14.31 6.08
C GLU A 487 25.73 15.20 4.87
N ILE A 488 24.71 15.45 4.03
CA ILE A 488 24.81 16.25 2.78
C ILE A 488 25.68 15.54 1.71
N ASP A 489 26.06 14.27 1.92
CA ASP A 489 26.74 13.45 0.92
C ASP A 489 25.74 12.85 -0.08
N TYR A 490 25.21 13.71 -0.96
CA TYR A 490 24.28 13.31 -2.00
C TYR A 490 24.91 12.32 -2.99
N ALA A 491 26.21 12.44 -3.28
CA ALA A 491 26.91 11.56 -4.20
C ALA A 491 27.06 10.14 -3.63
N GLY A 492 27.48 10.02 -2.37
CA GLY A 492 27.59 8.74 -1.66
C GLY A 492 26.25 8.04 -1.45
N ALA A 493 25.14 8.79 -1.33
CA ALA A 493 23.81 8.20 -1.19
C ALA A 493 23.26 7.58 -2.49
N ALA A 494 23.71 8.03 -3.67
CA ALA A 494 23.14 7.66 -4.96
C ALA A 494 23.18 6.14 -5.28
N PRO A 495 24.26 5.39 -4.97
CA PRO A 495 24.30 3.93 -5.16
C PRO A 495 23.21 3.20 -4.37
N TYR A 496 22.95 3.59 -3.13
CA TYR A 496 21.92 2.97 -2.28
C TYR A 496 20.52 3.18 -2.88
N ALA A 497 20.22 4.42 -3.31
CA ALA A 497 18.97 4.72 -4.00
C ALA A 497 18.81 3.94 -5.30
N LEU A 498 19.87 3.84 -6.12
CA LEU A 498 19.85 3.05 -7.35
C LEU A 498 19.51 1.58 -7.07
N LEU A 499 20.16 0.97 -6.08
CA LEU A 499 19.89 -0.42 -5.72
C LEU A 499 18.45 -0.61 -5.25
N MET A 500 17.93 0.28 -4.40
CA MET A 500 16.51 0.23 -3.98
C MET A 500 15.55 0.26 -5.18
N VAL A 501 15.80 1.13 -6.16
CA VAL A 501 14.98 1.21 -7.38
C VAL A 501 15.09 -0.07 -8.21
N VAL A 502 16.31 -0.54 -8.47
CA VAL A 502 16.57 -1.75 -9.28
C VAL A 502 15.90 -2.98 -8.67
N PHE A 503 15.99 -3.18 -7.35
CA PHE A 503 15.39 -4.32 -6.68
C PHE A 503 13.86 -4.19 -6.50
N SER A 504 13.31 -2.97 -6.48
CA SER A 504 11.86 -2.73 -6.41
C SER A 504 11.15 -2.82 -7.77
N MET A 505 11.89 -2.66 -8.88
CA MET A 505 11.34 -2.71 -10.24
C MET A 505 10.67 -4.05 -10.60
N PRO A 506 11.28 -5.24 -10.37
CA PRO A 506 10.64 -6.53 -10.66
C PRO A 506 9.34 -6.74 -9.87
N LEU A 507 9.30 -6.28 -8.62
CA LEU A 507 8.13 -6.38 -7.74
C LEU A 507 7.00 -5.46 -8.22
N THR A 508 7.36 -4.26 -8.68
CA THR A 508 6.41 -3.32 -9.31
C THR A 508 5.90 -3.85 -10.65
N TRP A 509 6.75 -4.51 -11.44
CA TRP A 509 6.33 -5.22 -12.65
C TRP A 509 5.37 -6.36 -12.35
N LEU A 510 5.62 -7.13 -11.28
CA LEU A 510 4.72 -8.20 -10.83
C LEU A 510 3.34 -7.62 -10.49
N LEU A 511 3.28 -6.54 -9.72
CA LEU A 511 2.05 -5.80 -9.42
C LEU A 511 1.29 -5.39 -10.68
N TYR A 512 2.00 -4.78 -11.63
CA TYR A 512 1.44 -4.39 -12.92
C TYR A 512 0.86 -5.60 -13.68
N SER A 513 1.60 -6.70 -13.75
CA SER A 513 1.18 -7.92 -14.46
C SER A 513 -0.07 -8.55 -13.83
N GLN A 514 -0.17 -8.56 -12.51
CA GLN A 514 -1.32 -9.09 -11.78
C GLN A 514 -2.56 -8.23 -11.99
N SER A 515 -2.41 -6.90 -11.98
CA SER A 515 -3.51 -5.97 -12.27
C SER A 515 -4.15 -6.23 -13.64
N LYS A 516 -3.34 -6.66 -14.63
CA LYS A 516 -3.82 -7.02 -15.97
C LYS A 516 -4.52 -8.37 -16.02
N LYS A 517 -3.97 -9.40 -15.34
CA LYS A 517 -4.57 -10.75 -15.30
C LYS A 517 -5.95 -10.75 -14.67
N ILE A 518 -6.16 -9.99 -13.59
CA ILE A 518 -7.47 -9.85 -12.93
C ILE A 518 -8.51 -9.24 -13.88
N ALA A 519 -8.08 -8.43 -14.84
CA ALA A 519 -8.93 -7.81 -15.85
C ALA A 519 -9.14 -8.68 -17.13
N GLY A 520 -8.75 -9.96 -17.11
CA GLY A 520 -9.00 -10.91 -18.21
C GLY A 520 -8.09 -10.74 -19.43
N ARG A 521 -6.84 -10.30 -19.24
CA ARG A 521 -5.80 -10.22 -20.29
C ARG A 521 -4.53 -10.95 -19.91
#